data_AF-A0AA42BHG1-F1
#
_entry.id   AF-A0AA42BHG1-F1
#
_cell.length_a   1.000
_cell.length_b   1.000
_cell.length_c   1.000
_cell.angle_alpha   90.00
_cell.angle_beta   90.00
_cell.angle_gamma   90.00
#
_symmetry.space_group_name_H-M   'P 1'
#
loop_
_entity.id
_entity.type
_entity.pdbx_description
1 polymer ?
#
loop_
_entity_poly.entity_id
_entity_poly.type
_entity_poly.pdbx_seq_one_letter_code
_entity_poly.pdbx_strand_id
1 'polypeptide(L)' 'MAFRVDTRAEVEAFYAAAMAAGGTDNGTPGVRAHYHPNYYGAFVRDPDGHNIEAVCHAPV' A
#
# COMPACT_ATOMS: atom_id res chain seq x y z
N MET A 1 8.04 -4.61 4.81
CA MET A 1 8.58 -3.25 5.03
C MET A 1 7.49 -2.25 4.67
N ALA A 2 7.30 -1.20 5.47
CA ALA A 2 6.23 -0.23 5.25
C ALA A 2 6.80 1.18 5.03
N PHE A 3 6.38 1.82 3.95
CA PHE A 3 6.67 3.21 3.63
C PHE A 3 5.47 4.07 4.00
N ARG A 4 5.68 5.05 4.88
CA ARG A 4 4.65 6.03 5.18
C ARG A 4 4.60 7.08 4.08
N VAL A 5 3.40 7.38 3.61
CA VAL A 5 3.10 8.45 2.66
C VAL A 5 2.07 9.42 3.25
N ASP A 6 1.97 10.61 2.67
CA ASP A 6 1.15 11.69 3.22
C ASP A 6 -0.30 11.62 2.72
N THR A 7 -0.54 11.01 1.57
CA THR A 7 -1.86 10.97 0.92
C THR A 7 -2.30 9.57 0.51
N ARG A 8 -3.62 9.36 0.40
CA ARG A 8 -4.19 8.11 -0.14
C ARG A 8 -3.85 7.92 -1.62
N ALA A 9 -3.72 9.02 -2.36
CA ALA A 9 -3.32 9.00 -3.77
C ALA A 9 -1.89 8.45 -3.96
N GLU A 10 -0.97 8.72 -3.03
CA GLU A 10 0.39 8.15 -3.08
C GLU A 10 0.38 6.63 -2.83
N VAL A 11 -0.54 6.11 -2.01
CA VAL A 11 -0.73 4.66 -1.83
C VAL A 11 -1.21 4.01 -3.13
N GLU A 12 -2.13 4.66 -3.84
CA GLU A 12 -2.63 4.19 -5.14
C GLU A 12 -1.55 4.24 -6.21
N ALA A 13 -0.79 5.34 -6.26
CA ALA A 13 0.33 5.51 -7.18
C ALA A 13 1.43 4.47 -6.95
N PHE A 14 1.78 4.21 -5.68
CA PHE A 14 2.68 3.13 -5.30
C PHE A 14 2.18 1.77 -5.83
N TYR A 15 0.92 1.43 -5.57
CA TYR A 15 0.36 0.15 -5.97
C TYR A 15 0.36 -0.02 -7.50
N ALA A 16 -0.10 0.99 -8.23
CA ALA A 16 -0.13 0.97 -9.69
C ALA A 16 1.27 0.81 -10.29
N ALA A 17 2.26 1.54 -9.77
CA ALA A 17 3.64 1.44 -10.21
C ALA A 17 4.24 0.06 -9.90
N ALA A 18 3.99 -0.48 -8.72
CA ALA A 18 4.48 -1.79 -8.31
C ALA A 18 3.87 -2.93 -9.17
N MET A 19 2.58 -2.86 -9.48
CA MET A 19 1.94 -3.81 -10.40
C MET A 19 2.51 -3.72 -11.82
N ALA A 20 2.72 -2.49 -12.34
CA ALA A 20 3.33 -2.29 -13.65
C ALA A 20 4.79 -2.79 -13.71
N ALA A 21 5.50 -2.77 -12.58
CA ALA A 21 6.86 -3.28 -12.45
C ALA A 21 6.95 -4.82 -12.28
N GLY A 22 5.81 -5.54 -12.30
CA GLY A 22 5.78 -7.00 -12.13
C GLY A 22 5.68 -7.46 -10.68
N GLY A 23 5.37 -6.56 -9.75
CA GLY A 23 4.98 -6.92 -8.39
C GLY A 23 3.70 -7.76 -8.38
N THR A 24 3.57 -8.62 -7.37
CA THR A 24 2.38 -9.46 -7.20
C THR A 24 1.46 -8.85 -6.15
N ASP A 25 0.16 -8.77 -6.47
CA ASP A 25 -0.84 -8.29 -5.52
C ASP A 25 -0.80 -9.09 -4.21
N ASN A 26 -0.80 -8.37 -3.09
CA ASN A 26 -0.92 -8.93 -1.74
C ASN A 26 -1.94 -8.15 -0.90
N GLY A 27 -2.75 -7.29 -1.55
CA GLY A 27 -3.75 -6.44 -0.92
C GLY A 27 -3.84 -5.10 -1.62
N THR A 28 -4.89 -4.91 -2.40
CA THR A 28 -5.21 -3.66 -3.10
C THR A 28 -5.31 -2.45 -2.16
N PRO A 29 -5.13 -1.21 -2.68
CA PRO A 29 -5.32 0.01 -1.90
C PRO A 29 -6.68 0.02 -1.20
N GLY A 30 -6.68 0.29 0.10
CA GLY A 30 -7.93 0.36 0.86
C GLY A 30 -7.73 0.54 2.36
N VAL A 31 -8.83 0.87 3.04
CA VAL A 31 -8.82 1.03 4.51
C VAL A 31 -8.67 -0.32 5.20
N ARG A 32 -7.68 -0.43 6.08
CA ARG A 32 -7.45 -1.57 6.98
C ARG A 32 -8.04 -1.25 8.34
N ALA A 33 -9.37 -1.27 8.42
CA ALA A 33 -10.13 -0.84 9.60
C ALA A 33 -9.81 -1.67 10.87
N HIS A 34 -9.25 -2.87 10.73
CA HIS A 34 -8.78 -3.69 11.83
C HIS A 34 -7.52 -3.16 12.52
N TYR A 35 -6.76 -2.26 11.88
CA TYR A 35 -5.66 -1.52 12.53
C TYR A 35 -6.17 -0.23 13.17
N HIS A 36 -6.76 0.67 12.37
CA HIS A 36 -7.54 1.83 12.81
C HIS A 36 -8.28 2.46 11.61
N PRO A 37 -9.28 3.35 11.82
CA PRO A 37 -10.14 3.86 10.73
C PRO A 37 -9.43 4.60 9.59
N ASN A 38 -8.30 5.24 9.90
CA ASN A 38 -7.51 6.00 8.92
C ASN A 38 -6.32 5.23 8.32
N TYR A 39 -6.19 3.92 8.58
CA TYR A 39 -5.07 3.14 8.04
C TYR A 39 -5.39 2.79 6.58
N TYR A 40 -5.01 3.64 5.63
CA TYR A 40 -5.18 3.37 4.20
C TYR A 40 -3.88 2.82 3.63
N GLY A 41 -3.87 1.57 3.16
CA GLY A 41 -2.65 0.93 2.72
C GLY A 41 -2.83 0.00 1.52
N ALA A 42 -1.72 -0.29 0.86
CA ALA A 42 -1.61 -1.25 -0.23
C ALA A 42 -0.36 -2.12 -0.03
N PHE A 43 -0.47 -3.39 -0.42
CA PHE A 43 0.53 -4.42 -0.18
C PHE A 43 0.87 -5.12 -1.48
N VAL A 44 2.17 -5.22 -1.77
CA VAL A 44 2.69 -5.87 -2.98
C VAL A 44 3.86 -6.75 -2.59
N ARG A 45 3.97 -7.92 -3.22
CA ARG A 45 5.17 -8.75 -3.14
C ARG A 45 6.16 -8.35 -4.22
N ASP A 46 7.39 -8.10 -3.81
CA ASP A 46 8.50 -7.90 -4.75
C ASP A 46 8.91 -9.24 -5.42
N PRO A 47 9.81 -9.22 -6.43
CA PRO A 47 10.27 -10.44 -7.10
C PRO A 47 10.96 -11.46 -6.19
N ASP A 48 11.51 -11.01 -5.06
CA ASP A 48 12.14 -11.87 -4.04
C ASP A 48 11.11 -12.41 -3.03
N GLY A 49 9.84 -12.00 -3.15
CA GLY A 49 8.73 -12.43 -2.31
C GLY A 49 8.53 -11.61 -1.03
N HIS A 50 9.29 -10.53 -0.83
CA HIS A 50 9.12 -9.65 0.32
C HIS A 50 7.81 -8.88 0.26
N ASN A 51 7.14 -8.78 1.41
CA ASN A 51 5.94 -7.95 1.54
C ASN A 51 6.32 -6.47 1.70
N ILE A 52 6.02 -5.67 0.68
CA ILE A 52 6.23 -4.23 0.64
C ILE A 52 4.88 -3.51 0.75
N GLU A 53 4.84 -2.49 1.59
CA GLU A 53 3.64 -1.73 1.90
C GLU A 53 3.88 -0.24 1.71
N ALA A 54 2.88 0.46 1.17
CA ALA A 54 2.72 1.90 1.36
C ALA A 54 1.47 2.17 2.19
N VAL A 55 1.58 3.07 3.16
CA VAL A 55 0.50 3.39 4.11
C VAL A 55 0.36 4.90 4.34
N CYS A 56 -0.88 5.38 4.29
CA CYS A 56 -1.30 6.70 4.69
C CYS A 56 -2.15 6.59 5.97
N HIS A 57 -1.82 7.39 6.99
CA HIS A 57 -2.59 7.48 8.24
C HIS A 57 -3.44 8.75 8.34
N ALA A 58 -3.40 9.61 7.31
CA ALA A 58 -4.16 10.84 7.30
C ALA A 58 -5.67 10.55 7.33
N PRO A 59 -6.45 11.36 8.08
CA PRO A 59 -7.90 11.30 7.98
C PRO A 59 -8.38 11.63 6.57
N VAL A 60 -9.60 11.20 6.25
CA VAL A 60 -10.35 11.67 5.07
C VAL A 60 -10.73 13.13 5.19
#